data_AF-A0A4Q2WZ50-F1
#
_entry.id   AF-A0A4Q2WZ50-F1
#
_cell.length_a   1.000
_cell.length_b   1.000
_cell.length_c   1.000
_cell.angle_alpha   90.00
_cell.angle_beta   90.00
_cell.angle_gamma   90.00
#
_symmetry.space_group_name_H-M   'P 1'
#
loop_
_entity.id
_entity.type
_entity.pdbx_description
1 polymer ?
#
loop_
_entity_poly.entity_id
_entity_poly.type
_entity_poly.pdbx_seq_one_letter_code
_entity_poly.pdbx_strand_id
1 'polypeptide(L)'
;MSFVVISSFENVGTGDLQPEGESVAVFADEPAAQAHFTRRAHALAEAVRESRAGDADAGFVTWLLLLRMPLPVDDVDQALEDLELVLEETDAVDDPFGEFVLRYEGRRHAPGADSDLPLKDALEALEAWLT
;
A
#
# COMPACT_ATOMS: atom_id res chain seq x y z
N MET A 1 12.17 16.70 -2.49
CA MET A 1 11.68 15.39 -2.99
C MET A 1 11.04 14.73 -1.79
N SER A 2 9.85 14.16 -1.98
CA SER A 2 9.06 13.57 -0.89
C SER A 2 8.89 12.07 -1.11
N PHE A 3 8.58 11.36 -0.05
CA PHE A 3 8.40 9.91 -0.05
C PHE A 3 7.04 9.59 0.56
N VAL A 4 6.33 8.65 -0.03
CA VAL A 4 4.99 8.28 0.42
C VAL A 4 5.00 6.79 0.74
N VAL A 5 4.53 6.44 1.92
CA VAL A 5 4.25 5.05 2.30
C VAL A 5 2.75 4.84 2.18
N ILE A 6 2.32 3.92 1.32
CA ILE A 6 0.91 3.55 1.15
C ILE A 6 0.75 2.09 1.54
N SER A 7 -0.27 1.76 2.30
CA SER A 7 -0.59 0.39 2.70
C SER A 7 -2.05 0.09 2.51
N SER A 8 -2.36 -1.20 2.42
CA SER A 8 -3.71 -1.73 2.51
C SER A 8 -3.73 -3.00 3.35
N PHE A 9 -4.86 -3.18 4.03
CA PHE A 9 -5.26 -4.41 4.69
C PHE A 9 -6.72 -4.63 4.33
N GLU A 10 -7.00 -5.73 3.64
CA GLU A 10 -8.34 -6.09 3.18
C GLU A 10 -8.71 -7.48 3.68
N ASN A 11 -9.91 -7.60 4.26
CA ASN A 11 -10.51 -8.89 4.55
C ASN A 11 -11.29 -9.40 3.32
N VAL A 12 -10.87 -10.53 2.76
CA VAL A 12 -11.44 -11.10 1.52
C VAL A 12 -12.89 -11.55 1.70
N GLY A 13 -13.27 -11.95 2.92
CA GLY A 13 -14.61 -12.46 3.21
C GLY A 13 -15.65 -11.36 3.43
N THR A 14 -15.23 -10.20 3.94
CA THR A 14 -16.14 -9.09 4.28
C THR A 14 -15.99 -7.89 3.34
N GLY A 15 -14.89 -7.80 2.61
CA GLY A 15 -14.52 -6.60 1.85
C GLY A 15 -14.16 -5.43 2.76
N ASP A 16 -13.94 -5.65 4.06
CA ASP A 16 -13.56 -4.58 4.98
C ASP A 16 -12.15 -4.09 4.62
N LEU A 17 -12.07 -2.81 4.26
CA LEU A 17 -10.83 -2.08 4.02
C LEU A 17 -10.42 -1.32 5.29
N GLN A 18 -9.12 -1.16 5.49
CA GLN A 18 -8.62 -0.29 6.54
C GLN A 18 -8.99 1.19 6.27
N PRO A 19 -9.13 2.04 7.31
CA PRO A 19 -9.40 3.47 7.12
C PRO A 19 -8.22 4.21 6.47
N GLU A 20 -8.54 5.15 5.56
CA GLU A 20 -7.60 5.90 4.70
C GLU A 20 -6.46 6.61 5.47
N GLY A 21 -6.69 7.05 6.71
CA GLY A 21 -5.72 7.81 7.52
C GLY A 21 -4.59 7.01 8.19
N GLU A 22 -4.71 5.69 8.33
CA GLU A 22 -3.56 4.83 8.71
C GLU A 22 -2.82 4.26 7.49
N SER A 23 -3.39 4.48 6.31
CA SER A 23 -2.95 3.86 5.06
C SER A 23 -1.81 4.61 4.42
N VAL A 24 -1.80 5.93 4.52
CA VAL A 24 -0.85 6.80 3.82
C VAL A 24 -0.08 7.69 4.76
N ALA A 25 1.23 7.79 4.55
CA ALA A 25 2.10 8.70 5.27
C ALA A 25 3.13 9.34 4.34
N VAL A 26 3.33 10.65 4.50
CA VAL A 26 4.27 11.46 3.70
C VAL A 26 5.51 11.81 4.53
N PHE A 27 6.67 11.77 3.89
CA PHE A 27 7.97 12.04 4.49
C PHE A 27 8.81 12.95 3.60
N ALA A 28 9.55 13.87 4.24
CA ALA A 28 10.53 14.70 3.57
C ALA A 28 11.88 13.98 3.36
N ASP A 29 12.12 12.86 4.06
CA ASP A 29 13.38 12.12 4.01
C ASP A 29 13.16 10.61 3.87
N GLU A 30 14.01 9.97 3.05
CA GLU A 30 13.93 8.53 2.76
C GLU A 30 14.16 7.65 4.00
N PRO A 31 15.14 7.92 4.88
CA PRO A 31 15.35 7.09 6.08
C PRO A 31 14.13 7.02 6.99
N ALA A 32 13.42 8.13 7.22
CA ALA A 32 12.19 8.14 7.99
C ALA A 32 11.08 7.34 7.29
N ALA A 33 10.95 7.46 5.98
CA ALA A 33 9.99 6.70 5.19
C ALA A 33 10.27 5.18 5.26
N GLN A 34 11.54 4.76 5.15
CA GLN A 34 11.98 3.37 5.28
C GLN A 34 11.72 2.80 6.69
N ALA A 35 11.96 3.61 7.73
CA ALA A 35 11.66 3.24 9.10
C ALA A 35 10.15 3.07 9.31
N HIS A 36 9.34 3.98 8.77
CA HIS A 36 7.88 3.88 8.81
C HIS A 36 7.38 2.66 8.08
N PHE A 37 7.88 2.40 6.86
CA PHE A 37 7.55 1.21 6.08
C PHE A 37 7.78 -0.06 6.90
N THR A 38 8.96 -0.20 7.51
CA THR A 38 9.29 -1.39 8.31
C THR A 38 8.37 -1.54 9.52
N ARG A 39 8.03 -0.44 10.18
CA ARG A 39 7.06 -0.44 11.29
C ARG A 39 5.67 -0.84 10.83
N ARG A 40 5.22 -0.34 9.67
CA ARG A 40 3.88 -0.65 9.13
C ARG A 40 3.79 -2.11 8.67
N ALA A 41 4.84 -2.65 8.05
CA ALA A 41 4.92 -4.07 7.70
C ALA A 41 4.73 -4.97 8.94
N HIS A 42 5.38 -4.62 10.06
CA HIS A 42 5.18 -5.34 11.32
C HIS A 42 3.74 -5.20 11.85
N ALA A 43 3.16 -3.99 11.80
CA ALA A 43 1.78 -3.75 12.23
C ALA A 43 0.76 -4.56 11.41
N LEU A 44 0.91 -4.63 10.09
CA LEU A 44 0.08 -5.46 9.21
C LEU A 44 0.19 -6.94 9.59
N ALA A 45 1.41 -7.44 9.83
CA ALA A 45 1.63 -8.82 10.23
C ALA A 45 1.05 -9.15 11.62
N GLU A 46 1.02 -8.20 12.56
CA GLU A 46 0.30 -8.34 13.83
C GLU A 46 -1.22 -8.36 13.60
N ALA A 47 -1.76 -7.43 12.81
CA ALA A 47 -3.19 -7.34 12.53
C ALA A 47 -3.75 -8.62 11.89
N VAL A 48 -3.00 -9.27 10.99
CA VAL A 48 -3.38 -10.57 10.43
C VAL A 48 -3.44 -11.64 11.52
N ARG A 49 -2.45 -11.67 12.43
CA ARG A 49 -2.41 -12.65 13.53
C ARG A 49 -3.54 -12.43 14.53
N GLU A 50 -3.83 -11.20 14.90
CA GLU A 50 -4.94 -10.84 15.79
C GLU A 50 -6.28 -11.22 15.17
N SER A 51 -6.49 -10.91 13.89
CA SER A 51 -7.72 -11.26 13.18
C SER A 51 -7.90 -12.79 13.11
N ARG A 52 -6.83 -13.55 12.83
CA ARG A 52 -6.86 -15.03 12.82
C ARG A 52 -7.07 -15.66 14.19
N ALA A 53 -6.76 -14.95 15.28
CA ALA A 53 -7.07 -15.44 16.62
C ALA A 53 -8.60 -15.45 16.89
N GLY A 54 -9.36 -14.56 16.23
CA GLY A 54 -10.82 -14.53 16.28
C GLY A 54 -11.48 -15.44 15.24
N ASP A 55 -10.87 -15.60 14.07
CA ASP A 55 -11.36 -16.46 12.98
C ASP A 55 -10.19 -17.08 12.19
N ALA A 56 -9.92 -18.36 12.43
CA ALA A 56 -8.79 -19.08 11.83
C ALA A 56 -8.92 -19.24 10.30
N ASP A 57 -10.14 -19.17 9.77
CA ASP A 57 -10.43 -19.32 8.35
C ASP A 57 -10.53 -17.97 7.62
N ALA A 58 -10.27 -16.85 8.31
CA ALA A 58 -10.25 -15.54 7.70
C ALA A 58 -9.10 -15.37 6.70
N GLY A 59 -9.45 -14.90 5.51
CA GLY A 59 -8.53 -14.59 4.42
C GLY A 59 -8.28 -13.08 4.32
N PHE A 60 -7.02 -12.69 4.09
CA PHE A 60 -6.64 -11.28 3.95
C PHE A 60 -5.73 -11.04 2.77
N VAL A 61 -5.79 -9.83 2.22
CA VAL A 61 -4.75 -9.29 1.33
C VAL A 61 -4.12 -8.10 2.04
N THR A 62 -2.79 -8.11 2.12
CA THR A 62 -2.04 -6.96 2.61
C THR A 62 -1.03 -6.53 1.56
N TRP A 63 -0.86 -5.23 1.40
CA TRP A 63 0.21 -4.67 0.58
C TRP A 63 0.71 -3.35 1.16
N LEU A 64 1.96 -3.04 0.87
CA LEU A 64 2.68 -1.90 1.38
C LEU A 64 3.70 -1.44 0.35
N LEU A 65 3.62 -0.17 -0.03
CA LEU A 65 4.45 0.50 -1.01
C LEU A 65 5.22 1.64 -0.34
N LEU A 66 6.48 1.80 -0.71
CA LEU A 66 7.23 3.04 -0.52
C LEU A 66 7.47 3.64 -1.90
N LEU A 67 6.87 4.79 -2.14
CA LEU A 67 6.97 5.55 -3.38
C LEU A 67 7.87 6.76 -3.19
N ARG A 68 8.64 7.08 -4.22
CA ARG A 68 9.39 8.33 -4.33
C ARG A 68 8.62 9.26 -5.27
N MET A 69 8.10 10.35 -4.72
CA MET A 69 7.24 11.26 -5.47
C MET A 69 8.03 12.03 -6.54
N PRO A 70 7.44 12.23 -7.74
CA PRO A 70 8.08 12.99 -8.81
C PRO A 70 8.21 14.48 -8.45
N LEU A 71 7.28 15.00 -7.65
CA LEU A 71 7.27 16.36 -7.11
C LEU A 71 7.32 16.36 -5.58
N PRO A 72 7.81 17.43 -4.95
CA PRO A 72 7.65 17.61 -3.50
C PRO A 72 6.16 17.77 -3.15
N VAL A 73 5.72 16.97 -2.19
CA VAL A 73 4.37 17.03 -1.60
C VAL A 73 4.48 17.31 -0.11
N ASP A 74 3.55 18.13 0.41
CA ASP A 74 3.55 18.61 1.79
C ASP A 74 2.63 17.79 2.70
N ASP A 75 1.57 17.20 2.16
CA ASP A 75 0.59 16.40 2.89
C ASP A 75 0.03 15.22 2.08
N VAL A 76 -0.82 14.43 2.72
CA VAL A 76 -1.42 13.21 2.15
C VAL A 76 -2.35 13.55 0.99
N ASP A 77 -3.16 14.60 1.11
CA ASP A 77 -4.14 14.96 0.07
C ASP A 77 -3.41 15.33 -1.22
N GLN A 78 -2.38 16.17 -1.12
CA GLN A 78 -1.53 16.52 -2.25
C GLN A 78 -0.80 15.31 -2.82
N ALA A 79 -0.35 14.38 -1.96
CA ALA A 79 0.29 13.15 -2.43
C ALA A 79 -0.66 12.27 -3.25
N LEU A 80 -1.93 12.16 -2.85
CA LEU A 80 -2.93 11.38 -3.57
C LEU A 80 -3.33 12.07 -4.87
N GLU A 81 -3.56 13.39 -4.85
CA GLU A 81 -3.82 14.19 -6.05
C GLU A 81 -2.69 14.07 -7.09
N ASP A 82 -1.42 14.14 -6.65
CA ASP A 82 -0.26 13.99 -7.54
C ASP A 82 -0.20 12.57 -8.15
N LEU A 83 -0.59 11.53 -7.40
CA LEU A 83 -0.64 10.15 -7.91
C LEU A 83 -1.79 9.93 -8.89
N GLU A 84 -2.97 10.52 -8.63
CA GLU A 84 -4.11 10.52 -9.55
C GLU A 84 -3.73 11.21 -10.87
N LEU A 85 -3.06 12.37 -10.81
CA LEU A 85 -2.60 13.09 -11.99
C LEU A 85 -1.58 12.28 -12.82
N VAL A 86 -0.71 11.50 -12.16
CA VAL A 86 0.16 10.55 -12.88
C VAL A 86 -0.68 9.59 -13.72
N LEU A 87 -1.76 9.02 -13.18
CA LEU A 87 -2.62 8.09 -13.92
C LEU A 87 -3.28 8.77 -15.12
N GLU A 88 -3.84 9.95 -14.93
CA GLU A 88 -4.48 10.72 -16.01
C GLU A 88 -3.51 11.02 -17.16
N GLU A 89 -2.25 11.36 -16.84
CA GLU A 89 -1.22 11.71 -17.83
C GLU A 89 -0.54 10.48 -18.45
N THR A 90 -0.68 9.30 -17.85
CA THR A 90 -0.01 8.05 -18.27
C THR A 90 -0.96 6.94 -18.68
N ASP A 91 -2.23 7.26 -19.00
CA ASP A 91 -3.37 6.39 -19.36
C ASP A 91 -3.10 5.31 -20.46
N ALA A 92 -1.91 5.30 -21.08
CA ALA A 92 -1.45 4.30 -22.05
C ALA A 92 -0.24 3.45 -21.59
N VAL A 93 0.19 3.55 -20.33
CA VAL A 93 1.36 2.88 -19.75
C VAL A 93 0.91 1.71 -18.86
N ASP A 94 1.49 0.52 -19.08
CA ASP A 94 1.13 -0.72 -18.34
C ASP A 94 1.52 -0.71 -16.85
N ASP A 95 2.37 0.22 -16.41
CA ASP A 95 2.86 0.36 -15.02
C ASP A 95 3.22 1.83 -14.71
N PRO A 96 2.22 2.69 -14.48
CA PRO A 96 2.41 4.13 -14.34
C PRO A 96 3.18 4.52 -13.07
N PHE A 97 3.17 3.66 -12.05
CA PHE A 97 3.84 3.89 -10.77
C PHE A 97 5.17 3.15 -10.60
N GLY A 98 5.46 2.14 -11.42
CA GLY A 98 6.58 1.22 -11.20
C GLY A 98 7.94 1.90 -11.05
N GLU A 99 8.18 3.00 -11.76
CA GLU A 99 9.42 3.76 -11.64
C GLU A 99 9.57 4.55 -10.33
N PHE A 100 8.45 4.80 -9.63
CA PHE A 100 8.41 5.49 -8.35
C PHE A 100 8.55 4.53 -7.17
N VAL A 101 8.33 3.22 -7.37
CA VAL A 101 8.43 2.22 -6.30
C VAL A 101 9.88 2.03 -5.85
N LEU A 102 10.16 2.40 -4.60
CA LEU A 102 11.44 2.12 -3.94
C LEU A 102 11.42 0.80 -3.18
N ARG A 103 10.27 0.43 -2.62
CA ARG A 103 10.11 -0.80 -1.84
C ARG A 103 8.66 -1.27 -1.89
N TYR A 104 8.50 -2.58 -1.86
CA TYR A 104 7.21 -3.25 -1.86
C TYR A 104 7.23 -4.48 -0.97
N GLU A 105 6.15 -4.69 -0.21
CA GLU A 105 5.82 -5.94 0.46
C GLU A 105 4.32 -6.21 0.29
N GLY A 106 3.96 -7.37 -0.25
CA GLY A 106 2.55 -7.77 -0.35
C GLY A 106 2.35 -9.26 -0.21
N ARG A 107 1.25 -9.62 0.42
CA ARG A 107 0.92 -10.98 0.85
C ARG A 107 -0.56 -11.26 0.68
N ARG A 108 -0.86 -12.48 0.23
CA ARG A 108 -2.18 -13.10 0.39
C ARG A 108 -2.12 -14.06 1.56
N HIS A 109 -2.94 -13.82 2.57
CA HIS A 109 -3.04 -14.63 3.76
C HIS A 109 -4.25 -15.56 3.60
N ALA A 110 -4.03 -16.81 3.16
CA ALA A 110 -5.09 -17.80 3.07
C ALA A 110 -5.06 -18.77 4.29
N PRO A 111 -6.18 -19.38 4.68
CA PRO A 111 -6.27 -20.23 5.89
C PRO A 111 -5.23 -21.35 5.99
N GLY A 112 -4.74 -21.86 4.85
CA GLY A 112 -3.73 -22.92 4.81
C GLY A 112 -2.28 -22.44 4.69
N ALA A 113 -2.05 -21.40 3.90
CA ALA A 113 -0.71 -20.88 3.63
C ALA A 113 -0.77 -19.45 3.11
N ASP A 114 0.23 -18.67 3.52
CA ASP A 114 0.44 -17.35 2.96
C ASP A 114 1.22 -17.47 1.64
N SER A 115 0.93 -16.59 0.70
CA SER A 115 1.65 -16.47 -0.58
C SER A 115 1.96 -15.02 -0.89
N ASP A 116 2.97 -14.79 -1.72
CA ASP A 116 3.33 -13.43 -2.12
C ASP A 116 2.25 -12.86 -3.05
N LEU A 117 1.94 -11.58 -2.86
CA LEU A 117 1.13 -10.80 -3.79
C LEU A 117 2.08 -10.18 -4.83
N PRO A 118 1.88 -10.37 -6.14
CA PRO A 118 2.61 -9.66 -7.17
C PRO A 118 2.47 -8.13 -7.01
N LEU A 119 3.56 -7.40 -7.25
CA LEU A 119 3.54 -5.93 -7.23
C LEU A 119 2.47 -5.35 -8.15
N LYS A 120 2.32 -5.92 -9.36
CA LYS A 120 1.31 -5.49 -10.34
C LYS A 120 -0.10 -5.47 -9.73
N ASP A 121 -0.47 -6.51 -9.00
CA ASP A 121 -1.78 -6.60 -8.37
C ASP A 121 -1.97 -5.53 -7.28
N ALA A 122 -0.90 -5.15 -6.57
CA ALA A 122 -0.95 -4.05 -5.59
C ALA A 122 -1.03 -2.68 -6.26
N LEU A 123 -0.39 -2.49 -7.41
CA LEU A 123 -0.48 -1.26 -8.20
C LEU A 123 -1.86 -1.11 -8.85
N GLU A 124 -2.43 -2.18 -9.40
CA GLU A 124 -3.82 -2.18 -9.90
C GLU A 124 -4.83 -1.86 -8.78
N ALA A 125 -4.58 -2.35 -7.56
CA ALA A 125 -5.41 -1.99 -6.40
C ALA A 125 -5.24 -0.52 -5.98
N LEU A 126 -4.03 0.03 -6.09
CA LEU A 126 -3.78 1.46 -5.84
C LEU A 126 -4.47 2.33 -6.91
N GLU A 127 -4.38 1.97 -8.18
CA GLU A 127 -5.08 2.63 -9.29
C GLU A 127 -6.60 2.66 -9.06
N ALA A 128 -7.17 1.53 -8.70
CA ALA A 128 -8.60 1.42 -8.39
C ALA A 128 -9.01 2.16 -7.10
N TRP A 129 -8.07 2.48 -6.21
CA TRP A 129 -8.35 3.29 -5.03
C TRP A 129 -8.31 4.79 -5.34
N LEU A 130 -7.52 5.19 -6.34
CA LEU A 130 -7.37 6.58 -6.77
C LEU A 130 -8.42 7.04 -7.81
N THR A 131 -9.22 6.13 -8.38
CA THR A 131 -10.19 6.42 -9.47
C THR A 131 -11.61 5.93 -9.16
#